data_AF-A0A8T0JCX5-F1
#
_entry.id   AF-A0A8T0JCX5-F1
#
_cell.length_a   1.000
_cell.length_b   1.000
_cell.length_c   1.000
_cell.angle_alpha   90.00
_cell.angle_beta   90.00
_cell.angle_gamma   90.00
#
_symmetry.space_group_name_H-M   'P 1'
#
loop_
_entity.id
_entity.type
_entity.pdbx_description
1 polymer ?
#
loop_
_entity_poly.entity_id
_entity_poly.type
_entity_poly.pdbx_seq_one_letter_code
_entity_poly.pdbx_strand_id
1 'polypeptide(L)'
;MEALHATGVAASVAWRDSFASGLSGRDCEQKQVWGGGSGSGACGFRFPVLKVESRSRNVADCSGSVGSSGFGHRQVGGRRCSSGNYAVAGRASPSTASDDDEETYVQPRVKMLQDAVGPSKILLDAQARVCTGPTQTRPLDEDQAFKVLNTILQSAKGELPASEKASKAQMGAFFGAMTLRKNCFANKTQWSVGEQKAMSELWPALCECLPAEVLFLADPEGTIMGGSSNVGPKFSGSTPSDALLVSGLRKVMTGSHLEKEELTTLLERILPLQGPNGDVSDALLAAFMICSRMLGETDRELDAYCMTFDEELGSVPVAKVKSLTHYGEPYDGNTRFFRSSLFVAAVRASYGETCLLHGVDWMPPKGGVTEELMLKHLGANTNLIPKEAVRLLEDKGVGFAYISQREARPSLYSLVDLREHIKKRPPIATTEKVQRYIKGTGREAMLASFYHEGYEGPLLELVRRRGVQAGLVIKGEEGALSLTTKERSPDALVKGRPLNYVAGFRPQQTPTGIDKSKGLFTLFSVLLQD
;
A
#
# COMPACT_ATOMS: atom_id res chain seq x y z
N MET A 1 12.64 22.60 8.56
CA MET A 1 11.94 22.80 9.86
C MET A 1 11.21 24.14 9.88
N GLU A 2 11.85 25.28 9.60
CA GLU A 2 11.12 26.56 9.45
C GLU A 2 10.14 26.59 8.25
N ALA A 3 10.44 25.86 7.16
CA ALA A 3 9.49 25.67 6.04
C ALA A 3 8.21 24.90 6.43
N LEU A 4 8.22 24.11 7.52
CA LEU A 4 7.01 23.43 8.02
C LEU A 4 6.15 24.35 8.89
N HIS A 5 6.71 25.46 9.41
CA HIS A 5 5.96 26.46 10.16
C HIS A 5 5.23 27.47 9.25
N ALA A 6 5.73 27.68 8.02
CA ALA A 6 5.18 28.65 7.08
C ALA A 6 3.81 28.25 6.48
N THR A 7 3.36 27.00 6.66
CA THR A 7 2.07 26.50 6.17
C THR A 7 0.88 26.83 7.07
N GLY A 8 1.09 27.50 8.21
CA GLY A 8 -0.01 28.00 9.04
C GLY A 8 -0.85 26.93 9.77
N VAL A 9 -0.30 25.73 10.00
CA VAL A 9 -1.00 24.63 10.72
C VAL A 9 -0.16 24.00 11.84
N ALA A 10 0.66 24.79 12.54
CA ALA A 10 1.34 24.31 13.74
C ALA A 10 1.13 25.30 14.90
N ALA A 11 0.36 24.87 15.91
CA ALA A 11 0.44 25.48 17.22
C ALA A 11 1.91 25.43 17.69
N SER A 12 2.38 26.50 18.31
CA SER A 12 3.75 26.58 18.81
C SER A 12 3.99 25.50 19.87
N VAL A 13 4.55 24.36 19.47
CA VAL A 13 5.21 23.47 20.40
C VAL A 13 6.66 23.93 20.46
N ALA A 14 7.08 24.45 21.61
CA ALA A 14 8.43 24.92 21.83
C ALA A 14 9.41 23.73 21.83
N TRP A 15 9.99 23.43 20.67
CA TRP A 15 11.01 22.40 20.48
C TRP A 15 12.45 22.87 20.77
N ARG A 16 12.62 24.04 21.40
CA ARG A 16 13.97 24.61 21.65
C ARG A 16 14.70 24.03 22.86
N ASP A 17 14.01 23.40 23.82
CA ASP A 17 14.65 23.09 25.11
C ASP A 17 15.06 21.63 25.31
N SER A 18 14.62 20.68 24.46
CA SER A 18 14.94 19.25 24.66
C SER A 18 16.22 18.74 23.98
N PHE A 19 16.86 19.54 23.12
CA PHE A 19 18.15 19.15 22.50
C PHE A 19 19.38 19.81 23.15
N ALA A 20 19.19 20.84 23.98
CA ALA A 20 20.29 21.56 24.61
C ALA A 20 20.78 20.92 25.93
N SER A 21 20.01 20.01 26.54
CA SER A 21 20.37 19.39 27.83
C SER A 21 21.05 18.01 27.72
N GLY A 22 21.33 17.53 26.51
CA GLY A 22 21.97 16.22 26.27
C GLY A 22 23.48 16.28 25.98
N LEU A 23 24.06 17.48 25.89
CA LEU A 23 25.47 17.69 25.56
C LEU A 23 26.16 18.54 26.63
N SER A 24 26.26 18.01 27.85
CA SER A 24 27.28 18.45 28.81
C SER A 24 27.76 17.22 29.56
N GLY A 25 29.06 16.94 29.42
CA GLY A 25 29.66 15.65 29.70
C GLY A 25 29.54 15.17 31.14
N ARG A 26 29.64 13.85 31.28
CA ARG A 26 30.31 13.18 32.38
C ARG A 26 31.01 11.94 31.82
N ASP A 27 32.33 11.95 31.97
CA ASP A 27 33.19 10.79 31.80
C ASP A 27 32.65 9.59 32.57
N CYS A 28 32.61 8.44 31.90
CA CYS A 28 32.50 7.17 32.60
C CYS A 28 33.48 6.18 31.96
N GLU A 29 34.63 6.03 32.62
CA GLU A 29 35.66 5.04 32.32
C GLU A 29 35.05 3.64 32.18
N GLN A 30 35.22 3.01 31.02
CA GLN A 30 35.06 1.57 30.88
C GLN A 30 36.31 0.88 31.44
N LYS A 31 36.25 0.43 32.70
CA LYS A 31 37.18 -0.57 33.22
C LYS A 31 36.85 -1.93 32.60
N GLN A 32 37.75 -2.42 31.75
CA GLN A 32 37.89 -3.82 31.40
C GLN A 32 38.16 -4.64 32.67
N VAL A 33 37.40 -5.71 32.87
CA VAL A 33 37.82 -6.84 33.73
C VAL A 33 37.63 -8.11 32.93
N TRP A 34 38.75 -8.74 32.61
CA TRP A 34 38.85 -10.11 32.12
C TRP A 34 38.53 -11.09 33.25
N GLY A 35 37.76 -12.13 32.94
CA GLY A 35 37.55 -13.28 33.81
C GLY A 35 37.01 -14.45 32.99
N GLY A 36 37.91 -15.38 32.62
CA GLY A 36 37.56 -16.62 31.93
C GLY A 36 36.89 -17.63 32.86
N GLY A 37 36.07 -18.50 32.28
CA GLY A 37 35.46 -19.63 32.98
C GLY A 37 34.44 -20.35 32.12
N SER A 38 34.83 -21.53 31.64
CA SER A 38 34.04 -22.52 30.89
C SER A 38 32.78 -23.00 31.60
N GLY A 39 31.69 -23.25 30.87
CA GLY A 39 30.56 -24.03 31.40
C GLY A 39 29.30 -23.98 30.53
N SER A 40 28.96 -25.14 29.98
CA SER A 40 27.73 -25.48 29.24
C SER A 40 26.43 -25.27 30.02
N GLY A 41 25.32 -24.98 29.33
CA GLY A 41 23.97 -25.27 29.83
C GLY A 41 22.93 -24.20 29.50
N ALA A 42 21.80 -24.65 28.95
CA ALA A 42 20.64 -23.87 28.56
C ALA A 42 20.08 -22.96 29.67
N CYS A 43 19.57 -21.78 29.29
CA CYS A 43 18.45 -21.12 29.99
C CYS A 43 17.81 -20.03 29.13
N GLY A 44 16.48 -20.01 29.13
CA GLY A 44 15.66 -18.98 28.49
C GLY A 44 15.73 -17.64 29.21
N PHE A 45 15.48 -16.56 28.46
CA PHE A 45 15.43 -15.21 28.99
C PHE A 45 13.99 -14.69 29.03
N ARG A 46 13.54 -14.46 30.27
CA ARG A 46 12.42 -13.61 30.65
C ARG A 46 12.77 -12.14 30.38
N PHE A 47 11.81 -11.38 29.89
CA PHE A 47 11.87 -9.91 29.85
C PHE A 47 11.61 -9.32 31.24
N PRO A 48 12.32 -8.26 31.68
CA PRO A 48 11.99 -7.57 32.91
C PRO A 48 10.78 -6.64 32.69
N VAL A 49 9.74 -6.86 33.49
CA VAL A 49 8.58 -5.97 33.65
C VAL A 49 8.99 -4.82 34.57
N LEU A 50 8.92 -3.58 34.07
CA LEU A 50 9.02 -2.38 34.90
C LEU A 50 7.70 -2.20 35.66
N LYS A 51 7.79 -2.30 36.99
CA LYS A 51 6.68 -2.08 37.93
C LYS A 51 6.67 -0.60 38.31
N VAL A 52 5.65 0.14 37.89
CA VAL A 52 5.41 1.52 38.35
C VAL A 52 4.48 1.45 39.55
N GLU A 53 4.97 1.87 40.72
CA GLU A 53 4.17 2.03 41.93
C GLU A 53 3.36 3.32 41.85
N SER A 54 2.03 3.22 41.93
CA SER A 54 1.13 4.36 42.08
C SER A 54 1.01 4.74 43.56
N ARG A 55 1.34 5.99 43.89
CA ARG A 55 1.02 6.60 45.19
C ARG A 55 -0.29 7.38 45.08
N SER A 56 -1.29 6.94 45.83
CA SER A 56 -2.57 7.61 46.01
C SER A 56 -2.42 8.94 46.76
N ARG A 57 -3.16 9.96 46.35
CA ARG A 57 -3.48 11.15 47.17
C ARG A 57 -4.99 11.36 47.16
N ASN A 58 -5.50 11.58 48.36
CA ASN A 58 -6.90 11.76 48.72
C ASN A 58 -7.54 12.96 48.01
N VAL A 59 -8.77 12.79 47.55
CA VAL A 59 -9.69 13.87 47.19
C VAL A 59 -10.75 13.96 48.29
N ALA A 60 -10.94 15.18 48.81
CA ALA A 60 -12.00 15.52 49.75
C ALA A 60 -13.18 16.12 48.98
N ASP A 61 -14.38 15.70 49.38
CA ASP A 61 -15.68 16.18 48.94
C ASP A 61 -15.90 17.68 49.20
N CYS A 62 -16.65 18.34 48.31
CA CYS A 62 -17.58 19.41 48.66
C CYS A 62 -18.73 19.48 47.63
N SER A 63 -19.92 19.19 48.15
CA SER A 63 -21.24 19.29 47.53
C SER A 63 -21.81 20.71 47.51
N GLY A 64 -22.67 21.01 46.53
CA GLY A 64 -23.64 22.12 46.56
C GLY A 64 -24.16 22.46 45.17
N SER A 65 -25.23 21.80 44.69
CA SER A 65 -26.64 22.24 44.73
C SER A 65 -26.99 23.43 43.82
N VAL A 66 -27.65 23.15 42.68
CA VAL A 66 -29.06 23.50 42.32
C VAL A 66 -29.31 24.97 41.96
N GLY A 67 -29.82 25.21 40.75
CA GLY A 67 -30.37 26.49 40.33
C GLY A 67 -30.85 26.49 38.87
N SER A 68 -32.14 26.27 38.70
CA SER A 68 -32.91 26.10 37.47
C SER A 68 -33.30 27.38 36.73
N SER A 69 -33.87 27.19 35.51
CA SER A 69 -34.70 28.09 34.69
C SER A 69 -33.96 29.08 33.78
N GLY A 70 -34.38 29.37 32.55
CA GLY A 70 -35.56 28.97 31.77
C GLY A 70 -35.77 29.99 30.65
N PHE A 71 -36.12 29.50 29.44
CA PHE A 71 -36.90 30.13 28.37
C PHE A 71 -36.57 31.53 27.80
N GLY A 72 -36.62 31.63 26.46
CA GLY A 72 -37.32 32.77 25.82
C GLY A 72 -36.78 33.29 24.49
N HIS A 73 -37.45 32.91 23.40
CA HIS A 73 -37.36 33.38 22.01
C HIS A 73 -37.48 34.90 21.72
N ARG A 74 -36.84 35.36 20.62
CA ARG A 74 -37.33 36.15 19.43
C ARG A 74 -36.26 37.18 18.99
N GLN A 75 -35.69 37.12 17.79
CA GLN A 75 -36.16 37.42 16.41
C GLN A 75 -36.24 38.92 16.04
N VAL A 76 -35.73 39.22 14.83
CA VAL A 76 -35.81 40.47 14.01
C VAL A 76 -34.77 41.55 14.41
N GLY A 77 -33.97 42.19 13.55
CA GLY A 77 -33.85 42.32 12.10
C GLY A 77 -33.42 43.78 11.81
N GLY A 78 -32.36 44.03 11.02
CA GLY A 78 -31.93 45.40 10.71
C GLY A 78 -30.72 45.51 9.77
N ARG A 79 -30.88 46.24 8.66
CA ARG A 79 -29.91 46.49 7.57
C ARG A 79 -28.97 47.67 7.90
N ARG A 80 -27.67 47.57 7.57
CA ARG A 80 -26.95 48.35 6.52
C ARG A 80 -25.42 48.28 6.64
N CYS A 81 -24.81 48.30 5.45
CA CYS A 81 -23.43 48.47 4.99
C CYS A 81 -22.35 48.99 5.97
N SER A 82 -21.15 48.37 5.94
CA SER A 82 -19.94 48.94 5.32
C SER A 82 -18.68 48.12 5.64
N SER A 83 -17.71 48.16 4.71
CA SER A 83 -16.27 47.90 4.85
C SER A 83 -15.80 46.47 5.17
N GLY A 84 -14.80 46.04 4.40
CA GLY A 84 -14.27 44.69 4.42
C GLY A 84 -13.53 44.33 5.70
N ASN A 85 -13.45 43.02 5.93
CA ASN A 85 -12.39 42.37 6.66
C ASN A 85 -12.44 40.87 6.34
N TYR A 86 -11.26 40.30 6.05
CA TYR A 86 -11.05 38.86 5.94
C TYR A 86 -11.50 38.20 7.25
N ALA A 87 -12.52 37.35 7.17
CA ALA A 87 -13.00 36.58 8.31
C ALA A 87 -12.11 35.35 8.51
N VAL A 88 -11.28 35.38 9.55
CA VAL A 88 -10.68 34.20 10.19
C VAL A 88 -11.75 33.62 11.12
N ALA A 89 -12.24 32.41 10.82
CA ALA A 89 -13.25 31.74 11.62
C ALA A 89 -12.63 31.11 12.89
N GLY A 90 -13.07 31.61 14.04
CA GLY A 90 -13.45 30.85 15.25
C GLY A 90 -12.46 29.87 15.88
N ARG A 91 -11.81 30.31 16.97
CA ARG A 91 -11.21 29.46 18.02
C ARG A 91 -12.30 28.66 18.76
N ALA A 92 -12.10 27.36 18.92
CA ALA A 92 -12.71 26.57 19.99
C ALA A 92 -11.72 26.46 21.16
N SER A 93 -12.21 26.66 22.39
CA SER A 93 -11.41 26.56 23.64
C SER A 93 -11.05 25.11 23.97
N PRO A 94 -9.90 24.83 24.60
CA PRO A 94 -9.48 23.47 24.92
C PRO A 94 -10.19 22.97 26.19
N SER A 95 -10.93 21.87 26.08
CA SER A 95 -11.36 21.07 27.22
C SER A 95 -10.21 20.16 27.66
N THR A 96 -10.00 20.10 28.97
CA THR A 96 -9.03 19.26 29.68
C THR A 96 -9.17 17.79 29.28
N ALA A 97 -8.12 17.22 28.68
CA ALA A 97 -8.02 15.79 28.39
C ALA A 97 -7.38 15.06 29.59
N SER A 98 -8.07 14.03 30.06
CA SER A 98 -7.50 12.97 30.90
C SER A 98 -6.77 11.97 30.01
N ASP A 99 -5.62 11.49 30.49
CA ASP A 99 -4.83 10.43 29.86
C ASP A 99 -5.59 9.09 29.90
N ASP A 100 -6.17 8.69 28.77
CA ASP A 100 -6.64 7.32 28.52
C ASP A 100 -6.30 6.95 27.05
N ASP A 101 -5.46 5.93 26.90
CA ASP A 101 -5.20 5.08 25.73
C ASP A 101 -5.40 5.70 24.32
N GLU A 102 -4.32 6.24 23.74
CA GLU A 102 -4.23 6.58 22.30
C GLU A 102 -4.22 5.30 21.43
N GLU A 103 -5.37 4.65 21.28
CA GLU A 103 -5.66 3.91 20.06
C GLU A 103 -5.85 4.95 18.94
N THR A 104 -4.87 5.03 18.04
CA THR A 104 -4.91 5.80 16.80
C THR A 104 -6.28 5.65 16.13
N TYR A 105 -7.14 6.66 16.27
CA TYR A 105 -8.53 6.63 15.80
C TYR A 105 -8.54 6.70 14.27
N VAL A 106 -8.33 5.55 13.61
CA VAL A 106 -8.56 5.41 12.17
C VAL A 106 -10.08 5.44 12.00
N GLN A 107 -10.59 6.51 11.38
CA GLN A 107 -12.01 6.60 11.03
C GLN A 107 -12.43 5.32 10.30
N PRO A 108 -13.52 4.66 10.71
CA PRO A 108 -13.93 3.41 10.09
C PRO A 108 -14.23 3.66 8.60
N ARG A 109 -13.49 2.98 7.72
CA ARG A 109 -13.72 3.06 6.28
C ARG A 109 -15.00 2.34 5.90
N VAL A 110 -15.70 2.87 4.90
CA VAL A 110 -16.83 2.19 4.27
C VAL A 110 -16.29 0.95 3.56
N LYS A 111 -16.77 -0.24 3.95
CA LYS A 111 -16.38 -1.48 3.30
C LYS A 111 -16.92 -1.52 1.86
N MET A 112 -16.03 -1.77 0.90
CA MET A 112 -16.31 -1.75 -0.54
C MET A 112 -16.54 -3.14 -1.15
N LEU A 113 -16.62 -4.19 -0.31
CA LEU A 113 -16.97 -5.55 -0.69
C LEU A 113 -18.49 -5.79 -0.60
N GLN A 114 -18.98 -6.72 -1.41
CA GLN A 114 -20.35 -7.22 -1.38
C GLN A 114 -20.64 -7.93 -0.05
N ASP A 115 -19.69 -8.72 0.46
CA ASP A 115 -19.80 -9.38 1.75
C ASP A 115 -18.91 -8.74 2.82
N ALA A 116 -19.53 -8.05 3.78
CA ALA A 116 -18.82 -7.33 4.84
C ALA A 116 -18.26 -8.23 5.97
N VAL A 117 -17.96 -9.51 5.71
CA VAL A 117 -17.52 -10.53 6.69
C VAL A 117 -16.01 -10.80 6.62
N GLY A 118 -15.42 -11.24 7.73
CA GLY A 118 -13.99 -11.58 7.79
C GLY A 118 -13.07 -10.34 7.76
N PRO A 119 -11.79 -10.51 7.36
CA PRO A 119 -11.19 -11.72 6.77
C PRO A 119 -10.85 -12.84 7.78
N SER A 120 -11.08 -14.09 7.39
CA SER A 120 -10.68 -15.27 8.16
C SER A 120 -9.16 -15.40 8.25
N LYS A 121 -8.61 -15.45 9.48
CA LYS A 121 -7.17 -15.62 9.72
C LYS A 121 -6.62 -16.93 9.12
N ILE A 122 -7.41 -18.01 9.16
CA ILE A 122 -7.02 -19.32 8.61
C ILE A 122 -6.75 -19.19 7.11
N LEU A 123 -7.63 -18.49 6.37
CA LEU A 123 -7.41 -18.25 4.95
C LEU A 123 -6.26 -17.29 4.69
N LEU A 124 -6.10 -16.22 5.48
CA LEU A 124 -4.95 -15.31 5.30
C LEU A 124 -3.62 -16.06 5.45
N ASP A 125 -3.51 -16.96 6.43
CA ASP A 125 -2.32 -17.77 6.66
C ASP A 125 -2.07 -18.75 5.49
N ALA A 126 -3.13 -19.35 4.94
CA ALA A 126 -3.05 -20.20 3.76
C ALA A 126 -2.64 -19.41 2.50
N GLN A 127 -3.31 -18.29 2.22
CA GLN A 127 -3.02 -17.38 1.11
C GLN A 127 -1.59 -16.84 1.18
N ALA A 128 -1.07 -16.58 2.39
CA ALA A 128 0.32 -16.19 2.60
C ALA A 128 1.33 -17.23 2.07
N ARG A 129 0.95 -18.51 2.03
CA ARG A 129 1.77 -19.62 1.54
C ARG A 129 1.53 -19.95 0.06
N VAL A 130 0.27 -19.98 -0.37
CA VAL A 130 -0.10 -20.52 -1.69
C VAL A 130 -0.22 -19.46 -2.79
N CYS A 131 -0.51 -18.20 -2.43
CA CYS A 131 -0.74 -17.11 -3.39
C CYS A 131 0.53 -16.28 -3.71
N THR A 132 1.68 -16.92 -3.92
CA THR A 132 2.93 -16.18 -4.20
C THR A 132 3.32 -16.15 -5.67
N GLY A 133 3.51 -17.30 -6.31
CA GLY A 133 4.03 -17.40 -7.68
C GLY A 133 4.78 -18.72 -7.92
N PRO A 134 5.18 -19.01 -9.17
CA PRO A 134 5.58 -20.34 -9.62
C PRO A 134 6.76 -20.95 -8.88
N THR A 135 7.63 -20.12 -8.29
CA THR A 135 8.86 -20.56 -7.61
C THR A 135 8.83 -20.39 -6.10
N GLN A 136 7.89 -19.60 -5.55
CA GLN A 136 7.84 -19.26 -4.12
C GLN A 136 6.66 -19.89 -3.39
N THR A 137 5.70 -20.45 -4.12
CA THR A 137 4.53 -21.09 -3.56
C THR A 137 4.95 -22.26 -2.67
N ARG A 138 4.37 -22.30 -1.47
CA ARG A 138 4.55 -23.39 -0.50
C ARG A 138 3.22 -24.10 -0.33
N PRO A 139 3.04 -25.27 -0.96
CA PRO A 139 1.83 -26.07 -0.81
C PRO A 139 1.46 -26.31 0.67
N LEU A 140 0.17 -26.46 0.94
CA LEU A 140 -0.31 -26.83 2.27
C LEU A 140 -0.01 -28.32 2.53
N ASP A 141 0.29 -28.66 3.79
CA ASP A 141 0.22 -30.06 4.21
C ASP A 141 -1.24 -30.52 4.39
N GLU A 142 -1.44 -31.80 4.70
CA GLU A 142 -2.78 -32.40 4.80
C GLU A 142 -3.65 -31.71 5.86
N ASP A 143 -3.14 -31.55 7.08
CA ASP A 143 -3.87 -30.91 8.18
C ASP A 143 -4.24 -29.45 7.84
N GLN A 144 -3.31 -28.70 7.24
CA GLN A 144 -3.56 -27.34 6.77
C GLN A 144 -4.64 -27.32 5.69
N ALA A 145 -4.60 -28.23 4.72
CA ALA A 145 -5.55 -28.29 3.63
C ALA A 145 -6.97 -28.61 4.13
N PHE A 146 -7.12 -29.64 4.99
CA PHE A 146 -8.41 -29.96 5.61
C PHE A 146 -8.93 -28.80 6.46
N LYS A 147 -8.08 -28.16 7.26
CA LYS A 147 -8.47 -27.01 8.07
C LYS A 147 -9.02 -25.87 7.22
N VAL A 148 -8.33 -25.53 6.13
CA VAL A 148 -8.74 -24.47 5.21
C VAL A 148 -10.06 -24.80 4.52
N LEU A 149 -10.16 -25.98 3.89
CA LEU A 149 -11.36 -26.36 3.15
C LEU A 149 -12.58 -26.56 4.06
N ASN A 150 -12.41 -27.08 5.27
CA ASN A 150 -13.49 -27.12 6.26
C ASN A 150 -13.92 -25.72 6.70
N THR A 151 -12.98 -24.79 6.89
CA THR A 151 -13.31 -23.39 7.21
C THR A 151 -14.16 -22.77 6.08
N ILE A 152 -13.81 -23.02 4.82
CA ILE A 152 -14.59 -22.58 3.66
C ILE A 152 -16.00 -23.21 3.67
N LEU A 153 -16.08 -24.53 3.87
CA LEU A 153 -17.34 -25.28 3.92
C LEU A 153 -18.27 -24.75 5.01
N GLN A 154 -17.77 -24.59 6.24
CA GLN A 154 -18.52 -24.05 7.37
C GLN A 154 -18.93 -22.59 7.14
N SER A 155 -18.07 -21.79 6.49
CA SER A 155 -18.40 -20.41 6.10
C SER A 155 -19.56 -20.36 5.12
N ALA A 156 -19.55 -21.21 4.09
CA ALA A 156 -20.60 -21.31 3.08
C ALA A 156 -21.94 -21.81 3.66
N LYS A 157 -21.89 -22.71 4.65
CA LYS A 157 -23.07 -23.15 5.42
C LYS A 157 -23.56 -22.12 6.45
N GLY A 158 -22.79 -21.06 6.69
CA GLY A 158 -23.13 -20.02 7.67
C GLY A 158 -22.89 -20.42 9.13
N GLU A 159 -22.11 -21.47 9.38
CA GLU A 159 -21.88 -22.08 10.71
C GLU A 159 -20.84 -21.34 11.56
N LEU A 160 -20.03 -20.47 10.96
CA LEU A 160 -18.98 -19.69 11.65
C LEU A 160 -19.45 -18.28 12.04
N PRO A 161 -18.89 -17.66 13.09
CA PRO A 161 -19.11 -16.25 13.38
C PRO A 161 -18.50 -15.34 12.29
N ALA A 162 -19.03 -14.13 12.11
CA ALA A 162 -18.64 -13.22 11.04
C ALA A 162 -17.13 -12.87 11.01
N SER A 163 -16.46 -12.87 12.16
CA SER A 163 -15.01 -12.63 12.28
C SER A 163 -14.14 -13.81 11.79
N GLU A 164 -14.70 -15.01 11.73
CA GLU A 164 -13.98 -16.24 11.34
C GLU A 164 -14.38 -16.74 9.95
N LYS A 165 -15.53 -16.28 9.44
CA LYS A 165 -16.02 -16.61 8.09
C LYS A 165 -14.99 -16.22 7.03
N ALA A 166 -14.78 -17.14 6.10
CA ALA A 166 -14.14 -16.86 4.83
C ALA A 166 -15.11 -16.00 3.98
N SER A 167 -14.66 -14.81 3.61
CA SER A 167 -15.36 -13.99 2.62
C SER A 167 -15.31 -14.61 1.21
N LYS A 168 -16.20 -14.16 0.31
CA LYS A 168 -16.16 -14.46 -1.13
C LYS A 168 -14.81 -14.08 -1.75
N ALA A 169 -14.26 -12.92 -1.39
CA ALA A 169 -12.93 -12.50 -1.84
C ALA A 169 -11.83 -13.51 -1.44
N GLN A 170 -11.86 -14.01 -0.20
CA GLN A 170 -10.90 -15.03 0.26
C GLN A 170 -11.06 -16.36 -0.46
N MET A 171 -12.31 -16.81 -0.64
CA MET A 171 -12.61 -18.04 -1.39
C MET A 171 -12.10 -17.92 -2.83
N GLY A 172 -12.37 -16.79 -3.49
CA GLY A 172 -11.95 -16.56 -4.86
C GLY A 172 -10.43 -16.50 -5.02
N ALA A 173 -9.74 -15.73 -4.18
CA ALA A 173 -8.28 -15.70 -4.15
C ALA A 173 -7.67 -17.09 -3.92
N PHE A 174 -8.22 -17.87 -2.97
CA PHE A 174 -7.71 -19.20 -2.66
C PHE A 174 -7.93 -20.18 -3.80
N PHE A 175 -9.16 -20.32 -4.32
CA PHE A 175 -9.46 -21.27 -5.39
C PHE A 175 -8.84 -20.86 -6.73
N GLY A 176 -8.79 -19.58 -7.07
CA GLY A 176 -8.06 -19.09 -8.24
C GLY A 176 -6.58 -19.50 -8.19
N ALA A 177 -5.92 -19.27 -7.04
CA ALA A 177 -4.54 -19.72 -6.83
C ALA A 177 -4.38 -21.25 -6.93
N MET A 178 -5.29 -22.01 -6.34
CA MET A 178 -5.28 -23.48 -6.43
C MET A 178 -5.36 -23.94 -7.88
N THR A 179 -6.31 -23.44 -8.66
CA THR A 179 -6.49 -23.86 -10.04
C THR A 179 -5.32 -23.45 -10.93
N LEU A 180 -4.82 -22.21 -10.81
CA LEU A 180 -3.64 -21.78 -11.56
C LEU A 180 -2.41 -22.65 -11.24
N ARG A 181 -2.20 -22.98 -9.95
CA ARG A 181 -1.11 -23.88 -9.55
C ARG A 181 -1.25 -25.24 -10.21
N LYS A 182 -2.44 -25.86 -10.13
CA LYS A 182 -2.72 -27.17 -10.73
C LYS A 182 -2.40 -27.18 -12.22
N ASN A 183 -2.82 -26.14 -12.94
CA ASN A 183 -2.73 -26.08 -14.39
C ASN A 183 -1.33 -25.70 -14.92
N CYS A 184 -0.63 -24.79 -14.23
CA CYS A 184 0.49 -24.07 -14.84
C CYS A 184 1.83 -24.22 -14.11
N PHE A 185 1.83 -24.61 -12.83
CA PHE A 185 3.06 -24.59 -12.03
C PHE A 185 3.82 -25.92 -12.10
N ALA A 186 5.10 -25.90 -11.71
CA ALA A 186 5.90 -27.11 -11.62
C ALA A 186 5.49 -27.97 -10.40
N ASN A 187 5.81 -29.28 -10.43
CA ASN A 187 5.39 -30.25 -9.39
C ASN A 187 5.65 -29.78 -7.94
N LYS A 188 6.75 -29.04 -7.69
CA LYS A 188 7.10 -28.55 -6.35
C LYS A 188 6.15 -27.47 -5.82
N THR A 189 5.43 -26.78 -6.70
CA THR A 189 4.54 -25.66 -6.39
C THR A 189 3.09 -25.89 -6.84
N GLN A 190 2.82 -27.04 -7.48
CA GLN A 190 1.50 -27.64 -7.68
C GLN A 190 0.86 -28.09 -6.36
N TRP A 191 -0.30 -28.77 -6.44
CA TRP A 191 -0.99 -29.30 -5.27
C TRP A 191 -0.16 -30.40 -4.59
N SER A 192 -0.05 -30.31 -3.27
CA SER A 192 0.49 -31.40 -2.46
C SER A 192 -0.45 -32.61 -2.47
N VAL A 193 0.06 -33.77 -2.02
CA VAL A 193 -0.77 -34.96 -1.79
C VAL A 193 -1.88 -34.68 -0.77
N GLY A 194 -1.58 -33.90 0.27
CA GLY A 194 -2.56 -33.50 1.28
C GLY A 194 -3.65 -32.58 0.72
N GLU A 195 -3.29 -31.62 -0.13
CA GLU A 195 -4.25 -30.76 -0.84
C GLU A 195 -5.15 -31.58 -1.77
N GLN A 196 -4.59 -32.54 -2.52
CA GLN A 196 -5.36 -33.43 -3.40
C GLN A 196 -6.35 -34.30 -2.60
N LYS A 197 -5.91 -34.88 -1.49
CA LYS A 197 -6.74 -35.71 -0.61
C LYS A 197 -7.88 -34.90 0.00
N ALA A 198 -7.56 -33.77 0.63
CA ALA A 198 -8.56 -32.91 1.26
C ALA A 198 -9.60 -32.40 0.25
N MET A 199 -9.14 -32.05 -0.97
CA MET A 199 -10.04 -31.64 -2.04
C MET A 199 -10.96 -32.78 -2.46
N SER A 200 -10.42 -33.98 -2.70
CA SER A 200 -11.22 -35.17 -3.08
C SER A 200 -12.31 -35.50 -2.06
N GLU A 201 -11.97 -35.48 -0.77
CA GLU A 201 -12.90 -35.83 0.31
C GLU A 201 -13.99 -34.77 0.54
N LEU A 202 -13.63 -33.48 0.46
CA LEU A 202 -14.56 -32.38 0.78
C LEU A 202 -15.32 -31.83 -0.44
N TRP A 203 -14.88 -32.13 -1.66
CA TRP A 203 -15.48 -31.58 -2.88
C TRP A 203 -16.98 -31.83 -3.03
N PRO A 204 -17.53 -33.04 -2.73
CA PRO A 204 -18.97 -33.26 -2.81
C PRO A 204 -19.76 -32.26 -1.95
N ALA A 205 -19.33 -32.04 -0.70
CA ALA A 205 -19.98 -31.11 0.21
C ALA A 205 -19.78 -29.64 -0.20
N LEU A 206 -18.59 -29.30 -0.74
CA LEU A 206 -18.32 -27.96 -1.27
C LEU A 206 -19.20 -27.64 -2.49
N CYS A 207 -19.42 -28.60 -3.39
CA CYS A 207 -20.31 -28.45 -4.55
C CYS A 207 -21.75 -28.11 -4.18
N GLU A 208 -22.24 -28.60 -3.04
CA GLU A 208 -23.61 -28.36 -2.60
C GLU A 208 -23.82 -26.95 -2.02
N CYS A 209 -22.78 -26.33 -1.45
CA CYS A 209 -22.92 -25.08 -0.69
C CYS A 209 -22.21 -23.86 -1.30
N LEU A 210 -21.21 -24.05 -2.17
CA LEU A 210 -20.45 -22.94 -2.71
C LEU A 210 -21.23 -22.17 -3.79
N PRO A 211 -21.09 -20.84 -3.86
CA PRO A 211 -21.62 -20.04 -4.97
C PRO A 211 -21.06 -20.47 -6.33
N ALA A 212 -21.84 -20.29 -7.39
CA ALA A 212 -21.47 -20.71 -8.75
C ALA A 212 -20.16 -20.07 -9.23
N GLU A 213 -19.91 -18.80 -8.87
CA GLU A 213 -18.66 -18.11 -9.18
C GLU A 213 -17.45 -18.76 -8.50
N VAL A 214 -17.60 -19.27 -7.28
CA VAL A 214 -16.52 -19.95 -6.55
C VAL A 214 -16.29 -21.35 -7.10
N LEU A 215 -17.37 -22.06 -7.45
CA LEU A 215 -17.28 -23.36 -8.11
C LEU A 215 -16.56 -23.27 -9.46
N PHE A 216 -16.85 -22.23 -10.26
CA PHE A 216 -16.10 -21.94 -11.48
C PHE A 216 -14.61 -21.74 -11.20
N LEU A 217 -14.25 -20.96 -10.19
CA LEU A 217 -12.85 -20.70 -9.84
C LEU A 217 -12.12 -21.97 -9.38
N ALA A 218 -12.81 -22.84 -8.64
CA ALA A 218 -12.26 -24.08 -8.13
C ALA A 218 -12.13 -25.16 -9.22
N ASP A 219 -13.08 -25.24 -10.16
CA ASP A 219 -13.10 -26.27 -11.21
C ASP A 219 -13.67 -25.75 -12.54
N PRO A 220 -12.92 -24.89 -13.26
CA PRO A 220 -13.43 -24.22 -14.47
C PRO A 220 -13.76 -25.17 -15.61
N GLU A 221 -13.12 -26.34 -15.63
CA GLU A 221 -13.31 -27.40 -16.63
C GLU A 221 -14.20 -28.55 -16.15
N GLY A 222 -14.61 -28.55 -14.87
CA GLY A 222 -15.46 -29.60 -14.30
C GLY A 222 -14.77 -30.97 -14.23
N THR A 223 -13.50 -31.01 -13.81
CA THR A 223 -12.63 -32.20 -13.87
C THR A 223 -12.19 -32.74 -12.50
N ILE A 224 -12.43 -32.07 -11.37
CA ILE A 224 -11.81 -32.39 -10.07
C ILE A 224 -12.11 -33.83 -9.58
N MET A 225 -13.23 -34.44 -9.98
CA MET A 225 -13.63 -35.82 -9.59
C MET A 225 -13.82 -36.79 -10.77
N GLY A 226 -13.26 -36.50 -11.94
CA GLY A 226 -13.42 -37.36 -13.13
C GLY A 226 -14.86 -37.46 -13.68
N GLY A 227 -15.80 -36.67 -13.15
CA GLY A 227 -17.18 -36.54 -13.63
C GLY A 227 -17.44 -35.15 -14.22
N SER A 228 -18.39 -35.04 -15.14
CA SER A 228 -18.72 -33.82 -15.89
C SER A 228 -19.60 -32.84 -15.09
N SER A 229 -19.02 -32.14 -14.10
CA SER A 229 -19.71 -30.98 -13.52
C SER A 229 -19.91 -29.93 -14.61
N ASN A 230 -21.16 -29.55 -14.85
CA ASN A 230 -21.50 -28.54 -15.87
C ASN A 230 -21.37 -27.11 -15.34
N VAL A 231 -21.15 -26.89 -14.04
CA VAL A 231 -21.16 -25.56 -13.43
C VAL A 231 -19.99 -24.73 -13.96
N GLY A 232 -18.75 -25.19 -13.78
CA GLY A 232 -17.56 -24.48 -14.23
C GLY A 232 -17.55 -24.20 -15.75
N PRO A 233 -17.69 -25.23 -16.62
CA PRO A 233 -17.65 -25.05 -18.07
C PRO A 233 -18.73 -24.11 -18.61
N LYS A 234 -19.93 -24.11 -18.02
CA LYS A 234 -21.05 -23.28 -18.48
C LYS A 234 -21.16 -21.93 -17.76
N PHE A 235 -20.36 -21.69 -16.71
CA PHE A 235 -20.39 -20.42 -16.00
C PHE A 235 -19.85 -19.30 -16.89
N SER A 236 -20.65 -18.25 -17.04
CA SER A 236 -20.37 -17.07 -17.87
C SER A 236 -20.46 -15.75 -17.09
N GLY A 237 -20.54 -15.80 -15.76
CA GLY A 237 -20.77 -14.62 -14.91
C GLY A 237 -22.26 -14.28 -14.74
N SER A 238 -22.58 -13.58 -13.65
CA SER A 238 -23.95 -13.16 -13.32
C SER A 238 -24.30 -11.78 -13.87
N THR A 239 -23.29 -10.95 -14.14
CA THR A 239 -23.42 -9.60 -14.69
C THR A 239 -22.53 -9.45 -15.93
N PRO A 240 -22.71 -8.39 -16.75
CA PRO A 240 -21.78 -8.10 -17.86
C PRO A 240 -20.33 -7.91 -17.40
N SER A 241 -20.13 -7.33 -16.21
CA SER A 241 -18.80 -7.14 -15.63
C SER A 241 -18.20 -8.47 -15.17
N ASP A 242 -18.99 -9.35 -14.56
CA ASP A 242 -18.56 -10.71 -14.23
C ASP A 242 -18.21 -11.52 -15.49
N ALA A 243 -18.95 -11.36 -16.58
CA ALA A 243 -18.67 -12.06 -17.83
C ALA A 243 -17.28 -11.72 -18.39
N LEU A 244 -16.88 -10.44 -18.31
CA LEU A 244 -15.53 -10.02 -18.68
C LEU A 244 -14.47 -10.63 -17.75
N LEU A 245 -14.73 -10.65 -16.43
CA LEU A 245 -13.83 -11.29 -15.47
C LEU A 245 -13.68 -12.79 -15.74
N VAL A 246 -14.77 -13.51 -16.02
CA VAL A 246 -14.75 -14.94 -16.36
C VAL A 246 -13.92 -15.18 -17.62
N SER A 247 -14.10 -14.35 -18.66
CA SER A 247 -13.30 -14.43 -19.88
C SER A 247 -11.80 -14.25 -19.60
N GLY A 248 -11.43 -13.23 -18.82
CA GLY A 248 -10.04 -13.01 -18.41
C GLY A 248 -9.49 -14.15 -17.56
N LEU A 249 -10.26 -14.64 -16.58
CA LEU A 249 -9.88 -15.73 -15.68
C LEU A 249 -9.63 -17.05 -16.43
N ARG A 250 -10.44 -17.39 -17.44
CA ARG A 250 -10.21 -18.58 -18.28
C ARG A 250 -8.84 -18.54 -18.97
N LYS A 251 -8.37 -17.35 -19.37
CA LYS A 251 -7.03 -17.16 -19.95
C LYS A 251 -5.95 -17.23 -18.87
N VAL A 252 -6.09 -16.45 -17.81
CA VAL A 252 -5.05 -16.33 -16.77
C VAL A 252 -4.86 -17.66 -16.03
N MET A 253 -5.92 -18.37 -15.68
CA MET A 253 -5.87 -19.67 -14.97
C MET A 253 -5.34 -20.83 -15.82
N THR A 254 -5.18 -20.62 -17.13
CA THR A 254 -4.50 -21.55 -18.05
C THR A 254 -3.09 -21.07 -18.42
N GLY A 255 -2.62 -19.99 -17.79
CA GLY A 255 -1.26 -19.46 -17.94
C GLY A 255 -1.09 -18.48 -19.09
N SER A 256 -2.19 -17.98 -19.67
CA SER A 256 -2.16 -16.99 -20.74
C SER A 256 -2.23 -15.57 -20.17
N HIS A 257 -1.49 -14.64 -20.77
CA HIS A 257 -1.55 -13.21 -20.46
C HIS A 257 -2.68 -12.52 -21.21
N LEU A 258 -3.09 -11.35 -20.72
CA LEU A 258 -4.04 -10.48 -21.42
C LEU A 258 -3.29 -9.42 -22.23
N GLU A 259 -3.88 -9.04 -23.37
CA GLU A 259 -3.40 -7.87 -24.10
C GLU A 259 -3.78 -6.58 -23.37
N LYS A 260 -3.03 -5.50 -23.64
CA LYS A 260 -3.18 -4.21 -22.94
C LYS A 260 -4.60 -3.66 -23.06
N GLU A 261 -5.18 -3.67 -24.25
CA GLU A 261 -6.51 -3.11 -24.53
C GLU A 261 -7.62 -3.92 -23.86
N GLU A 262 -7.46 -5.25 -23.83
CA GLU A 262 -8.37 -6.15 -23.13
C GLU A 262 -8.37 -5.87 -21.63
N LEU A 263 -7.18 -5.80 -21.01
CA LEU A 263 -7.05 -5.50 -19.59
C LEU A 263 -7.53 -4.09 -19.25
N THR A 264 -7.27 -3.10 -20.10
CA THR A 264 -7.75 -1.72 -19.91
C THR A 264 -9.28 -1.69 -19.86
N THR A 265 -9.93 -2.29 -20.87
CA THR A 265 -11.40 -2.36 -20.94
C THR A 265 -11.98 -3.09 -19.72
N LEU A 266 -11.34 -4.18 -19.30
CA LEU A 266 -11.74 -4.94 -18.12
C LEU A 266 -11.66 -4.07 -16.85
N LEU A 267 -10.54 -3.38 -16.62
CA LEU A 267 -10.33 -2.54 -15.43
C LEU A 267 -11.34 -1.40 -15.35
N GLU A 268 -11.59 -0.69 -16.46
CA GLU A 268 -12.57 0.39 -16.52
C GLU A 268 -14.00 -0.08 -16.22
N ARG A 269 -14.31 -1.34 -16.55
CA ARG A 269 -15.65 -1.89 -16.37
C ARG A 269 -15.90 -2.42 -14.96
N ILE A 270 -14.85 -2.83 -14.24
CA ILE A 270 -14.97 -3.44 -12.91
C ILE A 270 -14.63 -2.48 -11.76
N LEU A 271 -14.04 -1.32 -12.04
CA LEU A 271 -13.71 -0.30 -11.04
C LEU A 271 -14.39 1.04 -11.36
N PRO A 272 -14.74 1.85 -10.34
CA PRO A 272 -14.57 1.60 -8.91
C PRO A 272 -15.50 0.50 -8.38
N LEU A 273 -15.10 -0.17 -7.29
CA LEU A 273 -16.02 -1.01 -6.52
C LEU A 273 -17.14 -0.14 -5.91
N GLN A 274 -18.33 -0.71 -5.81
CA GLN A 274 -19.54 -0.01 -5.34
C GLN A 274 -20.11 -0.62 -4.05
N GLY A 275 -19.34 -1.44 -3.35
CA GLY A 275 -19.76 -2.06 -2.09
C GLY A 275 -20.87 -3.10 -2.26
N PRO A 276 -21.77 -3.23 -1.27
CA PRO A 276 -22.88 -4.19 -1.27
C PRO A 276 -23.80 -4.15 -2.50
N ASN A 277 -23.89 -2.99 -3.16
CA ASN A 277 -24.76 -2.79 -4.32
C ASN A 277 -24.00 -2.92 -5.66
N GLY A 278 -22.73 -3.31 -5.63
CA GLY A 278 -21.91 -3.42 -6.85
C GLY A 278 -22.20 -4.69 -7.66
N ASP A 279 -22.07 -4.57 -8.97
CA ASP A 279 -22.32 -5.64 -9.95
C ASP A 279 -21.10 -6.58 -10.17
N VAL A 280 -20.01 -6.37 -9.44
CA VAL A 280 -18.75 -7.12 -9.61
C VAL A 280 -18.60 -8.12 -8.48
N SER A 281 -18.48 -9.40 -8.82
CA SER A 281 -18.22 -10.45 -7.84
C SER A 281 -16.85 -10.29 -7.18
N ASP A 282 -16.85 -10.16 -5.86
CA ASP A 282 -15.61 -10.10 -5.06
C ASP A 282 -14.74 -11.35 -5.24
N ALA A 283 -15.36 -12.52 -5.39
CA ALA A 283 -14.64 -13.77 -5.62
C ALA A 283 -13.90 -13.76 -6.95
N LEU A 284 -14.57 -13.36 -8.04
CA LEU A 284 -13.97 -13.30 -9.37
C LEU A 284 -12.85 -12.25 -9.42
N LEU A 285 -13.08 -11.06 -8.86
CA LEU A 285 -12.07 -10.01 -8.84
C LEU A 285 -10.84 -10.38 -8.00
N ALA A 286 -11.05 -10.95 -6.81
CA ALA A 286 -9.96 -11.40 -5.95
C ALA A 286 -9.14 -12.50 -6.63
N ALA A 287 -9.81 -13.46 -7.28
CA ALA A 287 -9.14 -14.50 -8.06
C ALA A 287 -8.33 -13.89 -9.21
N PHE A 288 -8.90 -12.94 -9.95
CA PHE A 288 -8.24 -12.31 -11.08
C PHE A 288 -6.94 -11.61 -10.63
N MET A 289 -7.02 -10.78 -9.60
CA MET A 289 -5.86 -10.05 -9.05
C MET A 289 -4.76 -11.00 -8.55
N ILE A 290 -5.13 -12.13 -7.93
CA ILE A 290 -4.18 -13.11 -7.41
C ILE A 290 -3.57 -13.96 -8.52
N CYS A 291 -4.38 -14.41 -9.47
CA CYS A 291 -3.91 -15.18 -10.61
C CYS A 291 -2.96 -14.34 -11.47
N SER A 292 -3.28 -13.08 -11.76
CA SER A 292 -2.37 -12.18 -12.50
C SER A 292 -1.05 -11.98 -11.76
N ARG A 293 -1.08 -11.74 -10.44
CA ARG A 293 0.15 -11.64 -9.62
C ARG A 293 0.98 -12.93 -9.70
N MET A 294 0.31 -14.08 -9.56
CA MET A 294 0.97 -15.38 -9.48
C MET A 294 1.56 -15.82 -10.81
N LEU A 295 0.89 -15.51 -11.92
CA LEU A 295 1.41 -15.73 -13.26
C LEU A 295 2.63 -14.85 -13.56
N GLY A 296 2.64 -13.65 -12.98
CA GLY A 296 3.64 -12.61 -13.24
C GLY A 296 3.19 -11.74 -14.40
N GLU A 297 3.26 -10.42 -14.24
CA GLU A 297 2.71 -9.50 -15.23
C GLU A 297 3.70 -9.19 -16.36
N THR A 298 3.19 -9.09 -17.59
CA THR A 298 3.96 -8.56 -18.72
C THR A 298 4.07 -7.03 -18.66
N ASP A 299 5.02 -6.47 -19.41
CA ASP A 299 5.16 -5.00 -19.55
C ASP A 299 3.89 -4.33 -20.10
N ARG A 300 3.12 -5.05 -20.95
CA ARG A 300 1.85 -4.55 -21.49
C ARG A 300 0.74 -4.55 -20.43
N GLU A 301 0.67 -5.59 -19.61
CA GLU A 301 -0.30 -5.66 -18.51
C GLU A 301 0.01 -4.60 -17.44
N LEU A 302 1.28 -4.44 -17.07
CA LEU A 302 1.72 -3.40 -16.15
C LEU A 302 1.40 -1.99 -16.70
N ASP A 303 1.50 -1.78 -18.01
CA ASP A 303 1.11 -0.51 -18.63
C ASP A 303 -0.38 -0.23 -18.49
N ALA A 304 -1.24 -1.24 -18.74
CA ALA A 304 -2.69 -1.10 -18.52
C ALA A 304 -2.98 -0.76 -17.05
N TYR A 305 -2.48 -1.57 -16.11
CA TYR A 305 -2.64 -1.31 -14.67
C TYR A 305 -2.13 0.08 -14.23
N CYS A 306 -1.18 0.67 -14.96
CA CYS A 306 -0.61 1.97 -14.65
C CYS A 306 -1.44 3.13 -15.21
N MET A 307 -1.94 3.00 -16.44
CA MET A 307 -2.45 4.13 -17.22
C MET A 307 -3.98 4.18 -17.33
N THR A 308 -4.71 3.08 -17.07
CA THR A 308 -6.18 3.01 -17.27
C THR A 308 -6.94 4.18 -16.65
N PHE A 309 -6.59 4.57 -15.42
CA PHE A 309 -7.32 5.61 -14.68
C PHE A 309 -6.70 7.00 -14.80
N ASP A 310 -5.83 7.24 -15.78
CA ASP A 310 -5.10 8.50 -15.89
C ASP A 310 -6.01 9.73 -16.01
N GLU A 311 -7.13 9.55 -16.71
CA GLU A 311 -8.11 10.59 -17.04
C GLU A 311 -9.41 10.52 -16.20
N GLU A 312 -9.46 9.65 -15.18
CA GLU A 312 -10.67 9.43 -14.35
C GLU A 312 -11.21 10.73 -13.73
N LEU A 313 -10.32 11.68 -13.39
CA LEU A 313 -10.68 12.99 -12.81
C LEU A 313 -10.51 14.15 -13.81
N GLY A 314 -10.46 13.84 -15.11
CA GLY A 314 -10.17 14.77 -16.18
C GLY A 314 -8.67 14.96 -16.43
N SER A 315 -8.31 16.05 -17.10
CA SER A 315 -6.92 16.31 -17.49
C SER A 315 -6.01 16.51 -16.28
N VAL A 316 -4.80 15.92 -16.36
CA VAL A 316 -3.78 16.04 -15.31
C VAL A 316 -3.42 17.52 -15.09
N PRO A 317 -3.57 18.06 -13.87
CA PRO A 317 -3.21 19.44 -13.56
C PRO A 317 -1.73 19.75 -13.83
N VAL A 318 -1.43 21.01 -14.11
CA VAL A 318 -0.07 21.49 -14.42
C VAL A 318 0.37 22.49 -13.37
N ALA A 319 1.54 22.27 -12.78
CA ALA A 319 2.23 23.19 -11.87
C ALA A 319 3.38 23.93 -12.59
N LYS A 320 3.39 25.26 -12.49
CA LYS A 320 4.37 26.17 -13.08
C LYS A 320 5.66 26.24 -12.23
N VAL A 321 6.39 25.13 -12.20
CA VAL A 321 7.62 24.97 -11.41
C VAL A 321 8.82 24.64 -12.30
N LYS A 322 10.02 25.04 -11.86
CA LYS A 322 11.29 24.78 -12.58
C LYS A 322 11.63 23.29 -12.64
N SER A 323 11.24 22.56 -11.61
CA SER A 323 11.41 21.11 -11.51
C SER A 323 10.31 20.50 -10.65
N LEU A 324 10.00 19.24 -10.88
CA LEU A 324 9.06 18.46 -10.06
C LEU A 324 9.56 17.02 -9.92
N THR A 325 9.79 16.59 -8.69
CA THR A 325 10.21 15.21 -8.39
C THR A 325 9.05 14.44 -7.74
N HIS A 326 8.62 13.35 -8.36
CA HIS A 326 7.57 12.46 -7.84
C HIS A 326 8.16 11.36 -6.96
N TYR A 327 7.57 11.13 -5.78
CA TYR A 327 8.01 10.13 -4.81
C TYR A 327 7.00 8.98 -4.71
N GLY A 328 7.34 7.87 -5.34
CA GLY A 328 6.61 6.61 -5.37
C GLY A 328 7.08 5.60 -4.33
N GLU A 329 6.56 5.74 -3.12
CA GLU A 329 6.81 4.83 -2.00
C GLU A 329 5.88 3.60 -2.02
N PRO A 330 6.17 2.49 -1.32
CA PRO A 330 5.24 1.39 -1.20
C PRO A 330 4.06 1.84 -0.32
N TYR A 331 2.85 1.73 -0.86
CA TYR A 331 1.64 2.25 -0.22
C TYR A 331 1.24 1.48 1.05
N ASP A 332 1.69 0.25 1.22
CA ASP A 332 1.47 -0.56 2.44
C ASP A 332 2.40 -0.20 3.60
N GLY A 333 3.25 0.82 3.44
CA GLY A 333 4.03 1.42 4.50
C GLY A 333 5.18 0.55 5.02
N ASN A 334 5.84 1.07 6.07
CA ASN A 334 6.92 0.37 6.78
C ASN A 334 6.48 0.01 8.21
N THR A 335 6.98 -1.11 8.71
CA THR A 335 6.66 -1.61 10.06
C THR A 335 7.86 -1.65 10.99
N ARG A 336 9.09 -1.67 10.45
CA ARG A 336 10.33 -1.85 11.22
C ARG A 336 11.31 -0.70 11.04
N PHE A 337 11.31 -0.04 9.88
CA PHE A 337 12.31 0.97 9.54
C PHE A 337 11.69 2.37 9.37
N PHE A 338 12.49 3.36 9.76
CA PHE A 338 12.16 4.78 9.62
C PHE A 338 12.00 5.17 8.13
N ARG A 339 11.09 6.11 7.86
CA ARG A 339 10.80 6.61 6.52
C ARG A 339 11.31 8.03 6.37
N SER A 340 12.36 8.22 5.58
CA SER A 340 13.03 9.52 5.42
C SER A 340 12.46 10.38 4.29
N SER A 341 11.53 9.87 3.48
CA SER A 341 11.07 10.54 2.25
C SER A 341 10.41 11.89 2.49
N LEU A 342 9.57 12.05 3.52
CA LEU A 342 9.01 13.37 3.88
C LEU A 342 10.10 14.39 4.22
N PHE A 343 11.11 13.97 5.00
CA PHE A 343 12.22 14.84 5.38
C PHE A 343 13.06 15.23 4.17
N VAL A 344 13.40 14.25 3.31
CA VAL A 344 14.15 14.48 2.07
C VAL A 344 13.40 15.45 1.15
N ALA A 345 12.09 15.27 0.99
CA ALA A 345 11.27 16.15 0.18
C ALA A 345 11.21 17.59 0.74
N ALA A 346 11.02 17.74 2.05
CA ALA A 346 11.02 19.05 2.71
C ALA A 346 12.38 19.77 2.57
N VAL A 347 13.49 19.04 2.71
CA VAL A 347 14.83 19.59 2.49
C VAL A 347 15.02 20.02 1.03
N ARG A 348 14.64 19.19 0.06
CA ARG A 348 14.73 19.55 -1.37
C ARG A 348 13.88 20.77 -1.73
N ALA A 349 12.68 20.86 -1.18
CA ALA A 349 11.80 22.01 -1.37
C ALA A 349 12.45 23.29 -0.85
N SER A 350 13.16 23.24 0.29
CA SER A 350 13.92 24.40 0.81
C SER A 350 15.07 24.85 -0.10
N TYR A 351 15.57 23.98 -0.98
CA TYR A 351 16.54 24.31 -2.03
C TYR A 351 15.89 24.76 -3.35
N GLY A 352 14.56 24.94 -3.37
CA GLY A 352 13.82 25.36 -4.56
C GLY A 352 13.57 24.24 -5.58
N GLU A 353 13.74 22.97 -5.19
CA GLU A 353 13.44 21.80 -6.03
C GLU A 353 12.11 21.17 -5.57
N THR A 354 11.05 21.37 -6.37
CA THR A 354 9.69 21.00 -5.97
C THR A 354 9.51 19.48 -5.89
N CYS A 355 8.82 19.01 -4.85
CA CYS A 355 8.57 17.59 -4.62
C CYS A 355 7.08 17.28 -4.50
N LEU A 356 6.61 16.24 -5.20
CA LEU A 356 5.28 15.67 -5.01
C LEU A 356 5.42 14.27 -4.41
N LEU A 357 4.91 14.10 -3.19
CA LEU A 357 4.72 12.78 -2.61
C LEU A 357 3.30 12.31 -2.88
N HIS A 358 3.15 11.00 -3.04
CA HIS A 358 1.84 10.39 -3.12
C HIS A 358 1.82 9.04 -2.41
N GLY A 359 0.65 8.69 -1.88
CA GLY A 359 0.49 7.50 -1.07
C GLY A 359 -0.97 7.23 -0.73
N VAL A 360 -1.19 6.66 0.43
CA VAL A 360 -2.51 6.34 0.95
C VAL A 360 -2.53 6.40 2.48
N ASP A 361 -3.72 6.48 3.06
CA ASP A 361 -3.94 6.50 4.50
C ASP A 361 -3.58 5.17 5.16
N TRP A 362 -3.98 4.07 4.55
CA TRP A 362 -3.62 2.73 4.99
C TRP A 362 -3.77 1.73 3.85
N MET A 363 -2.88 0.74 3.79
CA MET A 363 -2.95 -0.32 2.78
C MET A 363 -2.39 -1.66 3.29
N PRO A 364 -3.06 -2.80 2.98
CA PRO A 364 -2.57 -4.13 3.30
C PRO A 364 -1.51 -4.58 2.26
N PRO A 365 -0.75 -5.66 2.54
CA PRO A 365 -0.88 -6.58 3.68
C PRO A 365 -0.07 -6.21 4.92
N LYS A 366 0.79 -5.19 4.83
CA LYS A 366 1.61 -4.75 5.97
C LYS A 366 0.81 -3.86 6.92
N GLY A 367 -0.01 -2.95 6.41
CA GLY A 367 -0.68 -1.94 7.24
C GLY A 367 0.32 -1.09 8.03
N GLY A 368 1.48 -0.80 7.45
CA GLY A 368 2.55 -0.05 8.10
C GLY A 368 2.30 1.47 8.09
N VAL A 369 3.24 2.20 8.68
CA VAL A 369 3.21 3.67 8.70
C VAL A 369 3.45 4.21 7.28
N THR A 370 2.55 5.07 6.81
CA THR A 370 2.62 5.76 5.51
C THR A 370 2.97 7.24 5.67
N GLU A 371 3.31 7.91 4.56
CA GLU A 371 3.46 9.36 4.51
C GLU A 371 2.20 10.10 4.97
N GLU A 372 1.00 9.59 4.62
CA GLU A 372 -0.26 10.21 5.03
C GLU A 372 -0.44 10.18 6.55
N LEU A 373 -0.14 9.05 7.18
CA LEU A 373 -0.26 8.90 8.64
C LEU A 373 0.69 9.85 9.37
N MET A 374 1.94 9.96 8.92
CA MET A 374 2.90 10.92 9.48
C MET A 374 2.43 12.36 9.30
N LEU A 375 1.92 12.72 8.11
CA LEU A 375 1.41 14.06 7.84
C LEU A 375 0.17 14.40 8.67
N LYS A 376 -0.78 13.46 8.82
CA LYS A 376 -1.95 13.62 9.70
C LYS A 376 -1.54 13.84 11.15
N HIS A 377 -0.57 13.07 11.65
CA HIS A 377 -0.04 13.24 13.00
C HIS A 377 0.62 14.62 13.20
N LEU A 378 1.24 15.18 12.16
CA LEU A 378 1.79 16.54 12.17
C LEU A 378 0.73 17.64 11.98
N GLY A 379 -0.55 17.29 11.87
CA GLY A 379 -1.66 18.24 11.67
C GLY A 379 -1.83 18.74 10.23
N ALA A 380 -1.16 18.13 9.24
CA ALA A 380 -1.28 18.54 7.84
C ALA A 380 -2.62 18.12 7.22
N ASN A 381 -3.14 18.93 6.29
CA ASN A 381 -4.29 18.57 5.48
C ASN A 381 -3.89 17.55 4.40
N THR A 382 -4.43 16.33 4.49
CA THR A 382 -4.17 15.24 3.53
C THR A 382 -5.32 15.00 2.54
N ASN A 383 -6.37 15.81 2.59
CA ASN A 383 -7.56 15.69 1.73
C ASN A 383 -7.48 16.69 0.56
N LEU A 384 -6.29 16.85 -0.01
CA LEU A 384 -6.04 17.76 -1.12
C LEU A 384 -6.35 17.07 -2.43
N ILE A 385 -7.23 17.67 -3.23
CA ILE A 385 -7.39 17.23 -4.62
C ILE A 385 -6.18 17.68 -5.45
N PRO A 386 -5.84 17.01 -6.57
CA PRO A 386 -4.66 17.34 -7.38
C PRO A 386 -4.56 18.82 -7.80
N LYS A 387 -5.69 19.48 -8.07
CA LYS A 387 -5.73 20.92 -8.42
C LYS A 387 -5.32 21.84 -7.27
N GLU A 388 -5.62 21.46 -6.03
CA GLU A 388 -5.24 22.26 -4.84
C GLU A 388 -3.76 22.08 -4.52
N ALA A 389 -3.25 20.86 -4.66
CA ALA A 389 -1.83 20.55 -4.48
C ALA A 389 -0.92 21.37 -5.42
N VAL A 390 -1.37 21.75 -6.62
CA VAL A 390 -0.64 22.67 -7.52
C VAL A 390 -0.26 23.98 -6.81
N ARG A 391 -1.14 24.55 -5.97
CA ARG A 391 -0.87 25.80 -5.27
C ARG A 391 0.29 25.68 -4.28
N LEU A 392 0.36 24.55 -3.57
CA LEU A 392 1.47 24.26 -2.64
C LEU A 392 2.79 24.02 -3.37
N LEU A 393 2.72 23.39 -4.55
CA LEU A 393 3.90 23.14 -5.39
C LEU A 393 4.46 24.45 -5.97
N GLU A 394 3.60 25.40 -6.35
CA GLU A 394 3.98 26.71 -6.92
C GLU A 394 4.41 27.74 -5.86
N ASP A 395 4.02 27.55 -4.59
CA ASP A 395 4.43 28.41 -3.48
C ASP A 395 5.92 28.20 -3.15
N LYS A 396 6.72 29.25 -3.33
CA LYS A 396 8.17 29.25 -3.06
C LYS A 396 8.52 29.08 -1.58
N GLY A 397 7.60 29.37 -0.67
CA GLY A 397 7.76 29.13 0.76
C GLY A 397 7.49 27.69 1.18
N VAL A 398 6.80 26.91 0.33
CA VAL A 398 6.41 25.52 0.60
C VAL A 398 7.15 24.55 -0.30
N GLY A 399 6.95 24.60 -1.61
CA GLY A 399 7.68 23.82 -2.60
C GLY A 399 7.46 22.30 -2.54
N PHE A 400 6.49 21.79 -1.79
CA PHE A 400 6.11 20.38 -1.84
C PHE A 400 4.63 20.17 -1.54
N ALA A 401 4.09 19.04 -2.01
CA ALA A 401 2.72 18.62 -1.71
C ALA A 401 2.65 17.11 -1.49
N TYR A 402 1.59 16.68 -0.82
CA TYR A 402 1.19 15.28 -0.68
C TYR A 402 -0.19 15.07 -1.30
N ILE A 403 -0.37 13.98 -2.04
CA ILE A 403 -1.65 13.58 -2.62
C ILE A 403 -1.98 12.14 -2.20
N SER A 404 -3.16 11.96 -1.59
CA SER A 404 -3.70 10.64 -1.29
C SER A 404 -4.28 9.99 -2.55
N GLN A 405 -4.09 8.68 -2.70
CA GLN A 405 -4.73 7.87 -3.74
C GLN A 405 -6.26 8.02 -3.69
N ARG A 406 -6.83 8.21 -2.50
CA ARG A 406 -8.25 8.47 -2.29
C ARG A 406 -8.74 9.68 -3.10
N GLU A 407 -7.96 10.75 -3.13
CA GLU A 407 -8.32 12.01 -3.79
C GLU A 407 -7.94 12.05 -5.28
N ALA A 408 -6.99 11.20 -5.71
CA ALA A 408 -6.43 11.21 -7.06
C ALA A 408 -6.91 10.07 -7.96
N ARG A 409 -7.20 8.90 -7.39
CA ARG A 409 -7.61 7.67 -8.09
C ARG A 409 -8.64 6.88 -7.25
N PRO A 410 -9.88 7.37 -7.10
CA PRO A 410 -10.93 6.68 -6.35
C PRO A 410 -11.17 5.23 -6.81
N SER A 411 -11.06 4.95 -8.13
CA SER A 411 -11.13 3.59 -8.66
C SER A 411 -10.10 2.65 -8.05
N LEU A 412 -8.84 3.08 -7.96
CA LEU A 412 -7.78 2.26 -7.34
C LEU A 412 -7.93 2.19 -5.82
N TYR A 413 -8.36 3.29 -5.18
CA TYR A 413 -8.60 3.31 -3.74
C TYR A 413 -9.75 2.38 -3.30
N SER A 414 -10.76 2.17 -4.16
CA SER A 414 -11.87 1.26 -3.86
C SER A 414 -11.44 -0.20 -3.62
N LEU A 415 -10.23 -0.59 -4.03
CA LEU A 415 -9.67 -1.94 -3.87
C LEU A 415 -9.07 -2.21 -2.48
N VAL A 416 -9.00 -1.23 -1.58
CA VAL A 416 -8.29 -1.36 -0.30
C VAL A 416 -8.81 -2.56 0.52
N ASP A 417 -10.12 -2.74 0.60
CA ASP A 417 -10.72 -3.83 1.37
C ASP A 417 -10.52 -5.18 0.69
N LEU A 418 -10.66 -5.25 -0.64
CA LEU A 418 -10.32 -6.45 -1.40
C LEU A 418 -8.86 -6.88 -1.14
N ARG A 419 -7.94 -5.90 -1.13
CA ARG A 419 -6.50 -6.15 -0.88
C ARG A 419 -6.25 -6.72 0.52
N GLU A 420 -7.08 -6.39 1.50
CA GLU A 420 -7.00 -6.95 2.85
C GLU A 420 -7.33 -8.44 2.83
N HIS A 421 -8.36 -8.82 2.08
CA HIS A 421 -8.85 -10.19 1.97
C HIS A 421 -7.95 -11.10 1.12
N ILE A 422 -7.21 -10.57 0.15
CA ILE A 422 -6.31 -11.38 -0.68
C ILE A 422 -4.91 -11.59 -0.08
N LYS A 423 -4.55 -10.88 1.00
CA LYS A 423 -3.27 -10.95 1.74
C LYS A 423 -1.99 -10.64 0.95
N LYS A 424 -2.08 -10.44 -0.36
CA LYS A 424 -0.94 -10.24 -1.27
C LYS A 424 -1.09 -8.93 -2.00
N ARG A 425 0.05 -8.36 -2.40
CA ARG A 425 0.08 -7.14 -3.22
C ARG A 425 -0.42 -7.49 -4.64
N PRO A 426 -1.53 -6.94 -5.14
CA PRO A 426 -1.95 -7.20 -6.52
C PRO A 426 -0.99 -6.52 -7.52
N PRO A 427 -1.11 -6.78 -8.84
CA PRO A 427 -0.36 -6.07 -9.88
C PRO A 427 -0.33 -4.54 -9.71
N ILE A 428 -1.47 -3.95 -9.33
CA ILE A 428 -1.65 -2.51 -9.11
C ILE A 428 -0.69 -1.97 -8.05
N ALA A 429 -0.28 -2.78 -7.07
CA ALA A 429 0.69 -2.35 -6.05
C ALA A 429 2.09 -2.06 -6.63
N THR A 430 2.40 -2.61 -7.80
CA THR A 430 3.62 -2.30 -8.54
C THR A 430 3.49 -0.95 -9.23
N THR A 431 2.35 -0.68 -9.88
CA THR A 431 2.14 0.47 -10.76
C THR A 431 1.67 1.74 -10.03
N GLU A 432 1.08 1.61 -8.84
CA GLU A 432 0.61 2.76 -8.03
C GLU A 432 1.75 3.70 -7.60
N LYS A 433 3.00 3.21 -7.62
CA LYS A 433 4.21 3.97 -7.29
C LYS A 433 4.71 4.87 -8.43
N VAL A 434 4.23 4.68 -9.65
CA VAL A 434 4.71 5.41 -10.84
C VAL A 434 3.57 6.24 -11.46
N GLN A 435 2.69 6.75 -10.62
CA GLN A 435 1.56 7.59 -11.02
C GLN A 435 2.00 9.04 -11.25
N ARG A 436 1.37 9.73 -12.21
CA ARG A 436 1.63 11.14 -12.51
C ARG A 436 0.40 12.00 -12.24
N TYR A 437 0.16 12.30 -10.96
CA TYR A 437 -1.04 13.06 -10.55
C TYR A 437 -0.99 14.54 -10.93
N ILE A 438 0.21 15.12 -11.12
CA ILE A 438 0.44 16.51 -11.54
C ILE A 438 1.58 16.52 -12.56
N LYS A 439 1.55 17.43 -13.54
CA LYS A 439 2.66 17.70 -14.46
C LYS A 439 3.40 18.96 -14.05
N GLY A 440 4.73 18.96 -14.13
CA GLY A 440 5.53 20.18 -14.03
C GLY A 440 5.72 20.83 -15.39
N THR A 441 5.79 22.17 -15.46
CA THR A 441 6.21 22.87 -16.69
C THR A 441 7.72 22.72 -16.97
N GLY A 442 8.49 22.45 -15.92
CA GLY A 442 9.95 22.31 -15.98
C GLY A 442 10.41 20.86 -16.10
N ARG A 443 11.56 20.56 -15.50
CA ARG A 443 12.13 19.19 -15.51
C ARG A 443 11.38 18.30 -14.53
N GLU A 444 10.93 17.15 -14.99
CA GLU A 444 10.31 16.12 -14.15
C GLU A 444 11.24 14.94 -13.92
N ALA A 445 11.18 14.42 -12.70
CA ALA A 445 11.81 13.18 -12.31
C ALA A 445 10.86 12.31 -11.50
N MET A 446 10.99 10.99 -11.59
CA MET A 446 10.24 10.06 -10.74
C MET A 446 11.16 9.11 -10.00
N LEU A 447 10.85 8.88 -8.74
CA LEU A 447 11.50 7.89 -7.89
C LEU A 447 10.46 6.83 -7.57
N ALA A 448 10.75 5.56 -7.81
CA ALA A 448 9.86 4.46 -7.47
C ALA A 448 10.61 3.39 -6.68
N SER A 449 10.03 2.93 -5.58
CA SER A 449 10.66 1.87 -4.81
C SER A 449 10.33 0.48 -5.38
N PHE A 450 11.14 -0.53 -5.07
CA PHE A 450 10.80 -1.93 -5.35
C PHE A 450 11.35 -2.87 -4.28
N TYR A 451 10.77 -4.08 -4.19
CA TYR A 451 11.14 -5.09 -3.19
C TYR A 451 11.69 -6.36 -3.83
N HIS A 452 10.96 -6.90 -4.81
CA HIS A 452 11.33 -8.12 -5.52
C HIS A 452 12.17 -7.77 -6.74
N GLU A 453 13.26 -8.52 -6.93
CA GLU A 453 14.07 -8.46 -8.14
C GLU A 453 13.23 -8.82 -9.37
N GLY A 454 13.58 -8.24 -10.52
CA GLY A 454 12.87 -8.39 -11.80
C GLY A 454 11.95 -7.23 -12.12
N TYR A 455 11.60 -6.39 -11.14
CA TYR A 455 10.74 -5.22 -11.35
C TYR A 455 11.50 -3.93 -11.67
N GLU A 456 12.85 -3.94 -11.68
CA GLU A 456 13.66 -2.75 -11.96
C GLU A 456 13.44 -2.24 -13.39
N GLY A 457 13.58 -3.14 -14.37
CA GLY A 457 13.36 -2.85 -15.78
C GLY A 457 11.92 -2.39 -16.06
N PRO A 458 10.90 -3.18 -15.70
CA PRO A 458 9.50 -2.82 -15.91
C PRO A 458 9.10 -1.49 -15.27
N LEU A 459 9.53 -1.21 -14.02
CA LEU A 459 9.24 0.08 -13.38
C LEU A 459 9.93 1.24 -14.10
N LEU A 460 11.19 1.10 -14.51
CA LEU A 460 11.88 2.14 -15.28
C LEU A 460 11.21 2.39 -16.63
N GLU A 461 10.68 1.34 -17.27
CA GLU A 461 9.94 1.47 -18.52
C GLU A 461 8.62 2.24 -18.33
N LEU A 462 7.85 1.92 -17.27
CA LEU A 462 6.66 2.71 -16.92
C LEU A 462 7.02 4.17 -16.65
N VAL A 463 8.12 4.43 -15.93
CA VAL A 463 8.61 5.80 -15.68
C VAL A 463 8.96 6.52 -16.99
N ARG A 464 9.61 5.85 -17.95
CA ARG A 464 9.85 6.44 -19.28
C ARG A 464 8.55 6.79 -20.00
N ARG A 465 7.55 5.91 -19.94
CA ARG A 465 6.23 6.14 -20.55
C ARG A 465 5.46 7.29 -19.93
N ARG A 466 5.73 7.65 -18.66
CA ARG A 466 5.21 8.88 -18.05
C ARG A 466 5.77 10.16 -18.68
N GLY A 467 6.80 10.05 -19.53
CA GLY A 467 7.39 11.17 -20.27
C GLY A 467 8.25 12.09 -19.41
N VAL A 468 8.79 11.57 -18.30
CA VAL A 468 9.69 12.33 -17.42
C VAL A 468 11.14 12.25 -17.91
N GLN A 469 11.93 13.27 -17.59
CA GLN A 469 13.31 13.39 -18.07
C GLN A 469 14.27 12.46 -17.33
N ALA A 470 14.01 12.19 -16.04
CA ALA A 470 14.82 11.29 -15.23
C ALA A 470 13.97 10.33 -14.39
N GLY A 471 14.49 9.13 -14.16
CA GLY A 471 13.80 8.11 -13.38
C GLY A 471 14.79 7.30 -12.57
N LEU A 472 14.47 7.04 -11.29
CA LEU A 472 15.20 6.10 -10.44
C LEU A 472 14.26 5.03 -9.90
N VAL A 473 14.73 3.80 -9.88
CA VAL A 473 14.15 2.70 -9.09
C VAL A 473 15.09 2.34 -7.96
N ILE A 474 14.54 2.20 -6.76
CA ILE A 474 15.32 2.07 -5.53
C ILE A 474 14.86 0.86 -4.72
N LYS A 475 15.81 0.04 -4.25
CA LYS A 475 15.59 -1.00 -3.25
C LYS A 475 16.15 -0.56 -1.91
N GLY A 476 15.36 0.23 -1.17
CA GLY A 476 15.68 0.66 0.18
C GLY A 476 15.18 -0.32 1.26
N GLU A 477 15.25 0.12 2.51
CA GLU A 477 14.78 -0.65 3.66
C GLU A 477 13.30 -1.01 3.49
N GLU A 478 12.95 -2.28 3.70
CA GLU A 478 11.59 -2.80 3.51
C GLU A 478 10.98 -2.61 2.10
N GLY A 479 11.81 -2.28 1.11
CA GLY A 479 11.37 -1.94 -0.24
C GLY A 479 10.85 -0.51 -0.38
N ALA A 480 11.22 0.39 0.55
CA ALA A 480 10.96 1.82 0.47
C ALA A 480 12.04 2.55 -0.35
N LEU A 481 11.87 3.86 -0.56
CA LEU A 481 12.92 4.72 -1.14
C LEU A 481 14.05 5.01 -0.13
N SER A 482 13.78 4.82 1.17
CA SER A 482 14.74 5.09 2.25
C SER A 482 15.93 4.14 2.20
N LEU A 483 17.13 4.69 2.01
CA LEU A 483 18.38 3.94 2.03
C LEU A 483 18.86 3.73 3.46
N THR A 484 19.49 2.58 3.73
CA THR A 484 20.14 2.31 5.02
C THR A 484 21.55 2.90 5.06
N THR A 485 21.95 3.45 6.19
CA THR A 485 23.36 3.84 6.44
C THR A 485 24.15 2.74 7.13
N LYS A 486 23.49 1.63 7.49
CA LYS A 486 24.15 0.50 8.15
C LYS A 486 25.11 -0.18 7.19
N GLU A 487 26.32 -0.45 7.67
CA GLU A 487 27.25 -1.31 6.96
C GLU A 487 26.65 -2.69 6.77
N ARG A 488 26.90 -3.26 5.59
CA ARG A 488 26.48 -4.62 5.30
C ARG A 488 27.29 -5.57 6.18
N SER A 489 26.61 -6.50 6.86
CA SER A 489 27.31 -7.57 7.58
C SER A 489 28.23 -8.35 6.63
N PRO A 490 29.49 -8.60 6.99
CA PRO A 490 30.43 -9.36 6.16
C PRO A 490 29.90 -10.73 5.73
N ASP A 491 29.07 -11.36 6.57
CA ASP A 491 28.51 -12.70 6.33
C ASP A 491 27.17 -12.67 5.58
N ALA A 492 26.70 -11.49 5.17
CA ALA A 492 25.41 -11.36 4.51
C ALA A 492 25.46 -11.97 3.10
N LEU A 493 24.87 -13.16 2.94
CA LEU A 493 24.60 -13.74 1.62
C LEU A 493 23.54 -12.90 0.91
N VAL A 494 23.94 -12.16 -0.14
CA VAL A 494 22.99 -11.40 -0.96
C VAL A 494 22.52 -12.26 -2.11
N LYS A 495 21.23 -12.62 -2.07
CA LYS A 495 20.51 -13.20 -3.20
C LYS A 495 19.78 -12.06 -3.93
N GLY A 496 20.12 -11.86 -5.19
CA GLY A 496 19.55 -10.81 -6.04
C GLY A 496 20.13 -9.42 -5.75
N ARG A 497 19.35 -8.36 -5.96
CA ARG A 497 19.80 -6.98 -5.68
C ARG A 497 19.95 -6.70 -4.17
N PRO A 498 21.07 -6.10 -3.72
CA PRO A 498 21.26 -5.74 -2.32
C PRO A 498 20.32 -4.59 -1.90
N LEU A 499 20.23 -4.35 -0.58
CA LEU A 499 19.71 -3.07 -0.08
C LEU A 499 20.58 -1.93 -0.60
N ASN A 500 19.98 -0.75 -0.73
CA ASN A 500 20.55 0.44 -1.35
C ASN A 500 20.86 0.30 -2.85
N TYR A 501 20.31 -0.70 -3.51
CA TYR A 501 20.41 -0.77 -4.97
C TYR A 501 19.60 0.35 -5.61
N VAL A 502 20.23 1.05 -6.56
CA VAL A 502 19.62 2.12 -7.35
C VAL A 502 19.94 1.86 -8.81
N ALA A 503 18.91 1.93 -9.66
CA ALA A 503 19.05 1.95 -11.10
C ALA A 503 18.21 3.09 -11.68
N GLY A 504 18.59 3.60 -12.85
CA GLY A 504 17.86 4.73 -13.40
C GLY A 504 18.33 5.22 -14.75
N PHE A 505 17.67 6.28 -15.20
CA PHE A 505 18.04 7.01 -16.39
C PHE A 505 17.99 8.51 -16.13
N ARG A 506 18.76 9.25 -16.91
CA ARG A 506 18.71 10.71 -17.03
C ARG A 506 18.90 11.06 -18.50
N PRO A 507 18.51 12.27 -18.96
CA PRO A 507 18.84 12.68 -20.31
C PRO A 507 20.36 12.68 -20.42
N GLN A 508 20.90 12.06 -21.47
CA GLN A 508 22.29 12.30 -21.81
C GLN A 508 22.42 13.81 -22.05
N GLN A 509 23.41 14.45 -21.43
CA GLN A 509 23.76 15.80 -21.84
C GLN A 509 24.16 15.69 -23.31
N THR A 510 23.32 16.15 -24.23
CA THR A 510 23.78 16.48 -25.56
C THR A 510 24.92 17.47 -25.35
N PRO A 511 26.17 17.17 -25.73
CA PRO A 511 27.25 18.11 -25.53
C PRO A 511 26.88 19.41 -26.26
N THR A 512 26.54 20.43 -25.49
CA THR A 512 26.25 21.76 -25.99
C THR A 512 27.54 22.31 -26.56
N GLY A 513 27.65 22.31 -27.89
CA GLY A 513 28.76 22.91 -28.61
C GLY A 513 30.07 22.15 -28.48
N ILE A 514 30.39 21.36 -29.50
CA ILE A 514 31.81 21.22 -29.87
C ILE A 514 32.25 22.63 -30.26
N ASP A 515 32.90 23.32 -29.34
CA ASP A 515 33.78 24.43 -29.68
C ASP A 515 34.87 23.83 -30.58
N LYS A 516 34.74 24.04 -31.89
CA LYS A 516 35.65 23.53 -32.93
C LYS A 516 37.09 24.05 -32.77
N SER A 517 37.37 24.87 -31.76
CA SER A 517 38.71 25.35 -31.43
C SER A 517 39.50 24.46 -30.46
N LYS A 518 38.90 23.42 -29.87
CA LYS A 518 39.62 22.46 -28.99
C LYS A 518 39.55 21.04 -29.53
N GLY A 519 40.09 20.87 -30.74
CA GLY A 519 40.41 19.57 -31.31
C GLY A 519 41.56 18.90 -30.55
N LEU A 520 41.47 17.57 -30.45
CA LEU A 520 42.44 16.64 -29.86
C LEU A 520 42.65 16.79 -28.34
N PHE A 521 41.78 16.20 -27.53
CA PHE A 521 42.23 15.46 -26.32
C PHE A 521 41.14 14.57 -25.70
N THR A 522 39.88 14.64 -26.16
CA THR A 522 38.76 13.91 -25.55
C THR A 522 38.25 12.75 -26.41
N LEU A 523 39.14 11.85 -26.86
CA LEU A 523 38.75 10.60 -27.53
C LEU A 523 39.22 9.33 -26.80
N PHE A 524 39.73 9.45 -25.57
CA PHE A 524 40.28 8.31 -24.82
C PHE A 524 39.57 7.95 -23.51
N SER A 525 38.45 8.58 -23.16
CA SER A 525 37.75 8.32 -21.88
C SER A 525 36.37 7.66 -22.01
N VAL A 526 35.98 7.16 -23.18
CA VAL A 526 34.67 6.50 -23.42
C VAL A 526 34.77 4.98 -23.49
N LEU A 527 35.91 4.37 -23.12
CA LEU A 527 36.09 2.91 -23.22
C LEU A 527 36.33 2.15 -21.91
N LEU A 528 36.27 2.78 -20.75
CA LEU A 528 36.43 2.07 -19.47
C LEU A 528 35.60 2.73 -18.36
N GLN A 529 34.45 2.13 -18.04
CA GLN A 529 34.11 1.72 -16.67
C GLN A 529 32.75 1.01 -16.68
N ASP A 530 32.86 -0.32 -16.54
CA ASP A 530 31.81 -1.32 -16.33
C ASP A 530 30.99 -1.12 -15.05
#